data_AF-A0A943RDX5-F1
#
_entry.id   AF-A0A943RDX5-F1
#
_cell.length_a   1.000
_cell.length_b   1.000
_cell.length_c   1.000
_cell.angle_alpha   90.00
_cell.angle_beta   90.00
_cell.angle_gamma   90.00
#
_symmetry.space_group_name_H-M   'P 1'
#
loop_
_entity.id
_entity.type
_entity.pdbx_description
1 polymer ?
#
loop_
_entity_poly.entity_id
_entity_poly.type
_entity_poly.pdbx_seq_one_letter_code
_entity_poly.pdbx_strand_id
1 'polypeptide(L)' 'LDYKHTVFGQVFEEDMAIVDQIAAVETDENDKPTTDVTIESAEITTYHAE' A
#
# COMPACT_ATOMS: atom_id res chain seq x y z
N LEU A 1 -15.72 4.44 5.30
CA LEU A 1 -14.50 5.27 5.20
C LEU A 1 -14.84 6.63 4.60
N ASP A 2 -15.77 6.67 3.64
CA ASP A 2 -16.24 7.89 2.99
C ASP A 2 -16.71 8.94 3.99
N TYR A 3 -16.31 10.19 3.74
CA TYR A 3 -16.58 11.38 4.56
C TYR A 3 -16.02 11.35 5.99
N LYS A 4 -15.27 10.30 6.38
CA LYS A 4 -14.57 10.20 7.67
C LYS A 4 -13.05 10.32 7.53
N HIS A 5 -12.50 10.01 6.34
CA HIS A 5 -11.07 10.08 6.05
C HIS A 5 -10.84 10.81 4.73
N THR A 6 -9.86 11.71 4.71
CA THR A 6 -9.47 12.44 3.50
C THR A 6 -8.70 11.52 2.56
N VAL A 7 -9.19 11.38 1.33
CA VAL A 7 -8.47 10.71 0.25
C VAL A 7 -7.49 11.72 -0.36
N PHE A 8 -6.20 11.37 -0.40
CA PHE A 8 -5.13 12.26 -0.87
C PHE A 8 -4.25 11.68 -1.98
N GLY A 9 -4.50 10.42 -2.39
CA GLY A 9 -3.74 9.75 -3.43
C GLY A 9 -4.31 8.37 -3.75
N GLN A 10 -3.80 7.77 -4.81
CA GLN A 10 -4.11 6.42 -5.25
C GLN A 10 -2.82 5.72 -5.68
N VAL A 11 -2.79 4.39 -5.58
CA VAL A 11 -1.69 3.58 -6.11
C VAL A 11 -1.86 3.49 -7.63
N PHE A 12 -0.75 3.50 -8.37
CA PHE A 12 -0.77 3.31 -9.82
C PHE A 12 -1.18 1.87 -10.16
N GLU A 13 -1.92 1.70 -11.26
CA GLU A 13 -2.45 0.38 -11.64
C GLU A 13 -1.34 -0.66 -11.88
N GLU A 14 -0.19 -0.23 -12.39
CA GLU A 14 0.98 -1.07 -12.62
C GLU A 14 1.57 -1.69 -11.33
N ASP A 15 1.41 -1.00 -10.20
CA ASP A 15 1.95 -1.41 -8.89
C ASP A 15 0.89 -2.05 -7.98
N MET A 16 -0.37 -2.14 -8.41
CA MET A 16 -1.45 -2.76 -7.63
C MET A 16 -1.16 -4.22 -7.28
N ALA A 17 -0.45 -4.95 -8.14
CA ALA A 17 -0.06 -6.33 -7.89
C ALA A 17 0.86 -6.48 -6.66
N ILE A 18 1.62 -5.45 -6.29
CA ILE A 18 2.47 -5.47 -5.08
C ILE A 18 1.60 -5.30 -3.84
N VAL A 19 0.59 -4.42 -3.91
CA VAL A 19 -0.38 -4.22 -2.82
C VAL A 19 -1.15 -5.53 -2.54
N ASP A 20 -1.56 -6.23 -3.60
CA ASP A 20 -2.25 -7.52 -3.46
C ASP A 20 -1.35 -8.60 -2.82
N GLN A 21 -0.06 -8.62 -3.16
CA GLN A 21 0.90 -9.53 -2.52
C GLN A 21 1.07 -9.24 -1.03
N ILE A 22 1.12 -7.96 -0.65
CA ILE A 22 1.18 -7.54 0.76
C ILE A 22 -0.10 -7.93 1.49
N ALA A 23 -1.26 -7.78 0.84
CA ALA A 23 -2.55 -8.16 1.44
C ALA A 23 -2.69 -9.68 1.65
N ALA A 24 -1.94 -10.49 0.92
CA ALA A 24 -1.97 -11.95 1.00
C ALA A 24 -0.99 -12.56 2.02
N VAL A 25 -0.18 -11.75 2.71
CA VAL A 25 0.76 -12.26 3.73
C VAL A 25 0.00 -12.89 4.90
N GLU A 26 0.56 -13.93 5.49
CA GLU A 26 -0.05 -14.54 6.68
C GLU A 26 -0.11 -13.55 7.84
N THR A 27 -1.25 -13.48 8.51
CA THR A 27 -1.47 -12.63 9.68
C THR A 27 -1.79 -13.44 10.93
N ASP A 28 -1.52 -12.87 12.10
CA ASP A 28 -1.93 -13.41 13.38
C ASP A 28 -3.40 -13.06 13.72
N GLU A 29 -3.84 -13.43 14.93
CA GLU A 29 -5.20 -13.17 15.42
C GLU A 29 -5.56 -11.68 15.57
N ASN A 30 -4.59 -10.76 15.45
CA ASN A 30 -4.78 -9.31 15.53
C ASN A 30 -4.61 -8.63 14.17
N ASP A 31 -4.69 -9.39 13.07
CA ASP A 31 -4.44 -8.92 11.70
C ASP A 31 -3.01 -8.36 11.50
N LYS A 32 -2.06 -8.72 12.36
CA LYS A 32 -0.65 -8.34 12.19
C LYS A 32 0.06 -9.35 11.29
N PRO A 33 0.79 -8.92 10.25
CA PRO A 33 1.64 -9.81 9.48
C PRO A 33 2.59 -10.64 10.36
N THR A 34 2.66 -11.94 10.13
CA THR A 34 3.58 -12.86 10.82
C THR A 34 5.03 -12.64 10.41
N THR A 35 5.23 -12.11 9.21
CA THR A 35 6.52 -11.64 8.69
C THR A 35 6.46 -10.13 8.50
N ASP A 36 7.51 -9.43 8.94
CA ASP A 36 7.55 -7.97 8.88
C ASP A 36 7.56 -7.46 7.43
N VAL A 37 6.58 -6.62 7.09
CA VAL A 37 6.53 -5.88 5.81
C VAL A 37 7.06 -4.46 6.07
N THR A 38 8.35 -4.25 5.77
CA THR A 38 9.05 -2.99 6.05
C THR A 38 9.25 -2.17 4.79
N ILE A 39 8.99 -0.85 4.87
CA ILE A 39 9.35 0.10 3.81
C ILE A 39 10.80 0.55 4.06
N GLU A 40 11.71 0.18 3.17
CA GLU A 40 13.14 0.50 3.32
C GLU A 40 13.48 1.94 2.89
N SER A 41 12.79 2.45 1.87
CA SER A 41 12.99 3.79 1.34
C SER A 41 11.72 4.32 0.66
N ALA A 42 11.62 5.64 0.54
CA ALA A 42 10.57 6.32 -0.19
C ALA A 42 11.16 7.52 -0.95
N GLU A 43 10.82 7.66 -2.21
CA GLU A 43 11.29 8.74 -3.09
C GLU A 43 10.09 9.54 -3.62
N ILE A 44 10.25 10.87 -3.69
CA ILE A 44 9.25 11.75 -4.30
C ILE A 44 9.68 12.02 -5.73
N THR A 45 8.92 11.49 -6.69
CA THR A 45 9.18 11.67 -8.12
C THR A 45 8.15 12.61 -8.74
N THR A 46 8.52 13.24 -9.86
CA THR A 46 7.57 14.04 -10.63
C THR A 46 6.76 13.09 -11.51
N TYR A 47 5.46 13.02 -11.26
CA TYR A 47 4.56 12.29 -12.14
C TYR A 47 4.22 13.13 -13.38
N HIS A 48 4.43 12.56 -14.56
CA HIS A 48 3.99 13.13 -15.82
C HIS A 48 2.83 12.28 -16.34
N ALA A 49 1.60 12.78 -16.21
CA ALA A 49 0.47 12.20 -16.92
C ALA A 49 0.66 12.45 -18.43
N GLU A 50 0.68 11.38 -19.24
CA GLU A 50 0.52 11.50 -20.70
C GLU A 50 -0.92 11.84 -21.08
#